data_AF-A0A2G9ULX6-F1
#
_entry.id   AF-A0A2G9ULX6-F1
#
_cell.length_a   1.000
_cell.length_b   1.000
_cell.length_c   1.000
_cell.angle_alpha   90.00
_cell.angle_beta   90.00
_cell.angle_gamma   90.00
#
_symmetry.space_group_name_H-M   'P 1'
#
loop_
_entity.id
_entity.type
_entity.pdbx_description
1 polymer ?
#
loop_
_entity_poly.entity_id
_entity_poly.type
_entity_poly.pdbx_seq_one_letter_code
_entity_poly.pdbx_strand_id
1 'polypeptide(L)'
;MTDATASTHPLRWLADKPSELMRGVSAISYKKGASFLAMITAILGTDDFYEGVKAFLNKYSYDAVEAYELYEAWYQAGSRAKKTFKNISTFVDFCQEWTDQIGFPLISVKSVNDSTFEVTQERYKKDPTEADPTEYNISPWYNFRWDVPLWYQMNDEPEKMNWLEMGKPLYIPANTASTTIVVNVDRYGFYRQNYDLEGWEKIGKQLLQKHTVYSLRTRNAIISDAFAAALVDRIEYMTALDLLKYLKEEAIYMRSVLLSIYKKEFFDELSRNHTDDRFFFDNKLKMEIIEAICSTGETSCIDEYAKLFKQEVHVKCKEGMRASECVKVAAPLRAGTYCYGVHRIGEAASNKVTKRTSIAQTMSK
;
A
#
# COMPACT_ATOMS: atom_id res chain seq x y z
N MET A 1 -0.04 -3.55 -10.87
CA MET A 1 1.38 -3.47 -10.54
C MET A 1 2.19 -3.75 -11.79
N THR A 2 3.11 -2.85 -12.13
CA THR A 2 3.98 -2.94 -13.33
C THR A 2 4.98 -4.08 -13.23
N ASP A 3 5.40 -4.46 -12.01
CA ASP A 3 6.42 -5.50 -11.83
C ASP A 3 5.92 -6.94 -12.08
N ALA A 4 4.62 -7.11 -12.37
CA ALA A 4 4.00 -8.40 -12.66
C ALA A 4 3.84 -8.69 -14.17
N THR A 5 4.37 -7.83 -15.04
CA THR A 5 4.30 -7.96 -16.52
C THR A 5 5.70 -8.20 -17.09
N ALA A 6 5.83 -8.73 -18.31
CA ALA A 6 7.16 -8.93 -18.90
C ALA A 6 7.88 -7.62 -19.23
N SER A 7 7.15 -6.51 -19.40
CA SER A 7 7.72 -5.18 -19.65
C SER A 7 8.36 -4.51 -18.41
N THR A 8 8.62 -5.26 -17.34
CA THR A 8 9.27 -4.75 -16.13
C THR A 8 10.80 -4.72 -16.28
N HIS A 9 11.50 -4.14 -15.32
CA HIS A 9 12.96 -4.15 -15.21
C HIS A 9 13.37 -4.29 -13.73
N PRO A 10 14.60 -4.73 -13.42
CA PRO A 10 15.07 -4.80 -12.05
C PRO A 10 15.29 -3.40 -11.45
N LEU A 11 15.41 -3.28 -10.13
CA LEU A 11 15.76 -2.00 -9.50
C LEU A 11 17.17 -1.56 -9.91
N ARG A 12 18.10 -2.52 -9.94
CA ARG A 12 19.47 -2.33 -10.42
C ARG A 12 19.61 -2.93 -11.81
N TRP A 13 19.93 -2.09 -12.77
CA TRP A 13 20.11 -2.49 -14.17
C TRP A 13 21.08 -1.51 -14.84
N LEU A 14 21.71 -1.95 -15.93
CA LEU A 14 22.67 -1.13 -16.69
C LEU A 14 21.93 -0.40 -17.81
N ALA A 15 22.15 0.91 -17.92
CA ALA A 15 21.64 1.72 -19.01
C ALA A 15 22.81 2.13 -19.90
N ASP A 16 22.80 1.67 -21.15
CA ASP A 16 23.88 1.94 -22.10
C ASP A 16 23.55 3.15 -22.99
N LYS A 17 22.27 3.41 -23.24
CA LYS A 17 21.81 4.49 -24.13
C LYS A 17 21.04 5.58 -23.37
N PRO A 18 21.18 6.87 -23.76
CA PRO A 18 20.41 7.95 -23.14
C PRO A 18 18.89 7.75 -23.17
N SER A 19 18.37 7.10 -24.22
CA SER A 19 16.95 6.77 -24.34
C SER A 19 16.44 5.82 -23.26
N GLU A 20 17.33 5.00 -22.69
CA GLU A 20 17.00 4.03 -21.65
C GLU A 20 16.87 4.71 -20.28
N LEU A 21 17.53 5.85 -20.05
CA LEU A 21 17.48 6.57 -18.76
C LEU A 21 16.05 6.88 -18.30
N MET A 22 15.13 7.14 -19.25
CA MET A 22 13.72 7.37 -18.93
C MET A 22 13.01 6.12 -18.37
N ARG A 23 13.50 4.90 -18.65
CA ARG A 23 13.04 3.67 -17.99
C ARG A 23 13.41 3.66 -16.50
N GLY A 24 14.49 4.32 -16.11
CA GLY A 24 14.86 4.51 -14.71
C GLY A 24 13.86 5.38 -13.94
N VAL A 25 13.11 6.25 -14.63
CA VAL A 25 12.04 7.08 -14.05
C VAL A 25 10.70 6.36 -14.17
N SER A 26 10.60 5.17 -13.56
CA SER A 26 9.41 4.32 -13.66
C SER A 26 8.82 3.98 -12.29
N ALA A 27 7.62 3.38 -12.30
CA ALA A 27 7.00 2.84 -11.11
C ALA A 27 7.87 1.80 -10.38
N ILE A 28 8.85 1.17 -11.03
CA ILE A 28 9.77 0.23 -10.38
C ILE A 28 10.69 0.99 -9.43
N SER A 29 11.45 1.97 -9.92
CA SER A 29 12.40 2.74 -9.09
C SER A 29 11.73 3.40 -7.88
N TYR A 30 10.51 3.93 -8.06
CA TYR A 30 9.78 4.58 -6.98
C TYR A 30 9.02 3.58 -6.09
N LYS A 31 8.14 2.74 -6.66
CA LYS A 31 7.22 1.90 -5.87
C LYS A 31 7.85 0.59 -5.41
N LYS A 32 8.56 -0.13 -6.29
CA LYS A 32 9.31 -1.34 -5.89
C LYS A 32 10.45 -0.95 -4.95
N GLY A 33 11.17 0.14 -5.26
CA GLY A 33 12.22 0.69 -4.38
C GLY A 33 11.70 1.00 -2.98
N ALA A 34 10.61 1.76 -2.86
CA ALA A 34 10.00 2.05 -1.56
C ALA A 34 9.51 0.78 -0.83
N SER A 35 8.96 -0.20 -1.55
CA SER A 35 8.50 -1.46 -0.95
C SER A 35 9.67 -2.31 -0.43
N PHE A 36 10.77 -2.36 -1.18
CA PHE A 36 12.01 -2.99 -0.74
C PHE A 36 12.57 -2.30 0.51
N LEU A 37 12.66 -0.97 0.52
CA LEU A 37 13.09 -0.21 1.70
C LEU A 37 12.21 -0.44 2.93
N ALA A 38 10.88 -0.52 2.73
CA ALA A 38 9.94 -0.85 3.81
C ALA A 38 10.18 -2.26 4.38
N MET A 39 10.42 -3.24 3.51
CA MET A 39 10.76 -4.60 3.92
C MET A 39 12.10 -4.67 4.67
N ILE A 40 13.13 -3.97 4.21
CA ILE A 40 14.41 -3.84 4.95
C ILE A 40 14.18 -3.19 6.32
N THR A 41 13.37 -2.13 6.38
CA THR A 41 13.03 -1.46 7.65
C THR A 41 12.33 -2.43 8.61
N ALA A 42 11.43 -3.28 8.11
CA ALA A 42 10.75 -4.28 8.93
C ALA A 42 11.70 -5.37 9.48
N ILE A 43 12.71 -5.77 8.70
CA ILE A 43 13.73 -6.74 9.12
C ILE A 43 14.69 -6.13 10.15
N LEU A 44 15.23 -4.95 9.84
CA LEU A 44 16.26 -4.30 10.65
C LEU A 44 15.69 -3.58 11.88
N GLY A 45 14.43 -3.18 11.83
CA GLY A 45 13.84 -2.24 12.77
C GLY A 45 14.19 -0.78 12.41
N THR A 46 13.29 0.12 12.80
CA THR A 46 13.36 1.54 12.44
C THR A 46 14.64 2.23 12.90
N ASP A 47 15.11 1.95 14.13
CA ASP A 47 16.29 2.60 14.70
C ASP A 47 17.58 2.21 13.93
N ASP A 48 17.82 0.90 13.76
CA ASP A 48 18.98 0.38 13.02
C ASP A 48 18.95 0.80 11.55
N PHE A 49 17.76 0.85 10.94
CA PHE A 49 17.59 1.33 9.56
C PHE A 49 18.02 2.80 9.43
N TYR A 50 17.51 3.69 10.31
CA TYR A 50 17.84 5.11 10.26
C TYR A 50 19.30 5.40 10.60
N GLU A 51 19.87 4.67 11.56
CA GLU A 51 21.30 4.81 11.89
C GLU A 51 22.17 4.41 10.69
N GLY A 52 21.82 3.35 9.97
CA GLY A 52 22.51 2.98 8.73
C GLY A 52 22.39 4.03 7.63
N VAL A 53 21.20 4.61 7.43
CA VAL A 53 21.01 5.73 6.48
C VAL A 53 21.85 6.94 6.87
N LYS A 54 21.88 7.29 8.16
CA LYS A 54 22.69 8.40 8.67
C LYS A 54 24.18 8.15 8.47
N ALA A 55 24.66 6.94 8.78
CA ALA A 55 26.03 6.54 8.56
C ALA A 55 26.42 6.60 7.08
N PHE A 56 25.54 6.11 6.19
CA PHE A 56 25.69 6.18 4.74
C PHE A 56 25.82 7.64 4.26
N LEU A 57 24.85 8.49 4.59
CA LEU A 57 24.83 9.89 4.15
C LEU A 57 26.05 10.67 4.66
N ASN A 58 26.45 10.46 5.91
CA ASN A 58 27.64 11.12 6.46
C ASN A 58 28.94 10.64 5.80
N LYS A 59 29.07 9.34 5.53
CA LYS A 59 30.28 8.75 4.96
C LYS A 59 30.50 9.13 3.50
N TYR A 60 29.42 9.19 2.72
CA TYR A 60 29.46 9.43 1.27
C TYR A 60 28.92 10.82 0.90
N SER A 61 28.96 11.77 1.83
CA SER A 61 28.55 13.15 1.58
C SER A 61 29.35 13.75 0.43
N TYR A 62 28.65 14.31 -0.56
CA TYR A 62 29.21 14.93 -1.77
C TYR A 62 29.91 13.98 -2.77
N ASP A 63 29.78 12.66 -2.57
CA ASP A 63 30.33 11.64 -3.47
C ASP A 63 29.24 10.88 -4.24
N ALA A 64 29.66 10.12 -5.26
CA ALA A 64 28.83 9.16 -5.96
C ALA A 64 28.90 7.78 -5.28
N VAL A 65 27.81 7.04 -5.32
CA VAL A 65 27.63 5.76 -4.62
C VAL A 65 26.88 4.76 -5.49
N GLU A 66 27.09 3.48 -5.22
CA GLU A 66 26.25 2.39 -5.74
C GLU A 66 25.36 1.84 -4.63
N ALA A 67 24.54 0.84 -4.98
CA ALA A 67 23.63 0.21 -4.02
C ALA A 67 24.39 -0.53 -2.90
N TYR A 68 25.58 -1.06 -3.20
CA TYR A 68 26.41 -1.80 -2.25
C TYR A 68 26.79 -0.97 -1.03
N GLU A 69 27.18 0.30 -1.21
CA GLU A 69 27.56 1.19 -0.11
C GLU A 69 26.43 1.39 0.91
N LEU A 70 25.18 1.39 0.44
CA LEU A 70 24.02 1.49 1.32
C LEU A 70 23.80 0.19 2.11
N TYR A 71 23.94 -0.96 1.45
CA TYR A 71 23.82 -2.28 2.11
C TYR A 71 24.88 -2.46 3.18
N GLU A 72 26.13 -2.08 2.88
CA GLU A 72 27.23 -2.06 3.82
C GLU A 72 26.90 -1.18 5.03
N ALA A 73 26.43 0.05 4.80
CA ALA A 73 26.12 0.99 5.88
C ALA A 73 25.04 0.44 6.82
N TRP A 74 23.96 -0.16 6.29
CA TRP A 74 22.94 -0.82 7.12
C TRP A 74 23.50 -1.99 7.91
N TYR A 75 24.30 -2.85 7.27
CA TYR A 75 24.89 -3.99 7.96
C TYR A 75 25.83 -3.56 9.09
N GLN A 76 26.65 -2.53 8.86
CA GLN A 76 27.61 -2.07 9.86
C GLN A 76 26.96 -1.35 11.04
N ALA A 77 25.98 -0.49 10.77
CA ALA A 77 25.27 0.26 11.81
C ALA A 77 24.28 -0.62 12.60
N GLY A 78 23.63 -1.60 11.95
CA GLY A 78 22.53 -2.36 12.51
C GLY A 78 22.95 -3.59 13.33
N SER A 79 22.60 -3.60 14.61
CA SER A 79 22.76 -4.79 15.46
C SER A 79 21.86 -5.94 15.03
N ARG A 80 20.67 -5.66 14.49
CA ARG A 80 19.74 -6.68 13.98
C ARG A 80 20.24 -7.31 12.69
N ALA A 81 20.82 -6.52 11.77
CA ALA A 81 21.42 -7.05 10.56
C ALA A 81 22.46 -8.15 10.89
N LYS A 82 23.36 -7.87 11.84
CA LYS A 82 24.41 -8.79 12.31
C LYS A 82 23.88 -10.02 13.08
N LYS A 83 22.66 -9.94 13.64
CA LYS A 83 22.00 -11.07 14.30
C LYS A 83 21.23 -11.96 13.32
N THR A 84 20.64 -11.35 12.31
CA THR A 84 19.80 -12.01 11.31
C THR A 84 20.64 -12.67 10.20
N PHE A 85 21.69 -11.99 9.76
CA PHE A 85 22.55 -12.43 8.66
C PHE A 85 23.93 -12.84 9.21
N LYS A 86 24.47 -13.97 8.70
CA LYS A 86 25.72 -14.57 9.20
C LYS A 86 26.92 -13.63 9.01
N ASN A 87 26.93 -12.93 7.89
CA ASN A 87 27.95 -11.97 7.52
C ASN A 87 27.38 -10.96 6.50
N ILE A 88 28.19 -9.97 6.13
CA ILE A 88 27.78 -8.96 5.16
C ILE A 88 27.46 -9.55 3.78
N SER A 89 28.21 -10.55 3.32
CA SER A 89 27.95 -11.19 2.03
C SER A 89 26.51 -11.71 1.98
N THR A 90 26.09 -12.45 3.02
CA THR A 90 24.72 -12.99 3.06
C THR A 90 23.63 -11.91 3.10
N PHE A 91 23.92 -10.73 3.66
CA PHE A 91 22.98 -9.61 3.64
C PHE A 91 22.93 -8.90 2.27
N VAL A 92 24.09 -8.76 1.63
CA VAL A 92 24.21 -8.19 0.28
C VAL A 92 23.55 -9.11 -0.74
N ASP A 93 23.78 -10.43 -0.65
CA ASP A 93 23.14 -11.44 -1.50
C ASP A 93 21.62 -11.35 -1.37
N PHE A 94 21.09 -11.32 -0.15
CA PHE A 94 19.68 -11.09 0.11
C PHE A 94 19.18 -9.80 -0.55
N CYS A 95 19.85 -8.66 -0.37
CA CYS A 95 19.44 -7.41 -1.00
C CYS A 95 19.41 -7.52 -2.54
N GLN A 96 20.44 -8.15 -3.13
CA GLN A 96 20.59 -8.33 -4.57
C GLN A 96 19.51 -9.23 -5.17
N GLU A 97 19.04 -10.25 -4.45
CA GLU A 97 17.92 -11.07 -4.90
C GLU A 97 16.68 -10.21 -5.22
N TRP A 98 16.42 -9.18 -4.42
CA TRP A 98 15.28 -8.28 -4.57
C TRP A 98 15.52 -7.11 -5.53
N THR A 99 16.77 -6.69 -5.71
CA THR A 99 17.10 -5.54 -6.57
C THR A 99 17.51 -5.90 -7.99
N ASP A 100 18.10 -7.07 -8.18
CA ASP A 100 18.74 -7.44 -9.45
C ASP A 100 17.86 -8.34 -10.32
N GLN A 101 16.74 -8.81 -9.76
CA GLN A 101 15.75 -9.60 -10.46
C GLN A 101 14.49 -8.79 -10.78
N ILE A 102 13.89 -9.12 -11.91
CA ILE A 102 12.54 -8.67 -12.25
C ILE A 102 11.48 -9.44 -11.45
N GLY A 103 10.34 -8.78 -11.21
CA GLY A 103 9.22 -9.39 -10.52
C GLY A 103 9.45 -9.60 -9.03
N PHE A 104 8.55 -10.40 -8.47
CA PHE A 104 8.45 -10.72 -7.05
C PHE A 104 7.70 -12.05 -6.87
N PRO A 105 7.79 -12.70 -5.69
CA PRO A 105 7.18 -14.00 -5.51
C PRO A 105 5.68 -13.94 -5.17
N LEU A 106 4.96 -14.96 -5.63
CA LEU A 106 3.73 -15.46 -5.04
C LEU A 106 4.08 -16.54 -4.03
N ILE A 107 3.67 -16.36 -2.78
CA ILE A 107 3.86 -17.31 -1.70
C ILE A 107 2.59 -18.14 -1.57
N SER A 108 2.69 -19.45 -1.78
CA SER A 108 1.56 -20.37 -1.68
C SER A 108 1.64 -21.18 -0.39
N VAL A 109 0.53 -21.23 0.34
CA VAL A 109 0.40 -22.02 1.58
C VAL A 109 -0.65 -23.09 1.37
N LYS A 110 -0.33 -24.34 1.75
CA LYS A 110 -1.29 -25.44 1.74
C LYS A 110 -1.09 -26.36 2.93
N SER A 111 -2.13 -27.08 3.31
CA SER A 111 -2.00 -28.17 4.28
C SER A 111 -1.39 -29.40 3.59
N VAL A 112 -0.30 -29.95 4.12
CA VAL A 112 0.26 -31.24 3.63
C VAL A 112 -0.22 -32.44 4.45
N ASN A 113 -0.70 -32.19 5.67
CA ASN A 113 -1.35 -33.14 6.56
C ASN A 113 -2.03 -32.37 7.71
N ASP A 114 -2.70 -33.08 8.63
CA ASP A 114 -3.43 -32.48 9.76
C ASP A 114 -2.55 -31.70 10.76
N SER A 115 -1.22 -31.74 10.62
CA SER A 115 -0.25 -31.19 11.57
C SER A 115 0.77 -30.20 10.98
N THR A 116 0.76 -29.96 9.66
CA THR A 116 1.79 -29.16 9.00
C THR A 116 1.27 -28.40 7.79
N PHE A 117 1.57 -27.10 7.73
CA PHE A 117 1.48 -26.29 6.52
C PHE A 117 2.79 -26.35 5.73
N GLU A 118 2.70 -26.48 4.41
CA GLU A 118 3.82 -26.26 3.49
C GLU A 118 3.67 -24.88 2.85
N VAL A 119 4.76 -24.12 2.85
CA VAL A 119 4.88 -22.81 2.22
C VAL A 119 5.90 -22.89 1.10
N THR A 120 5.50 -22.49 -0.09
CA THR A 120 6.34 -22.48 -1.30
C THR A 120 6.31 -21.11 -1.96
N GLN A 121 7.26 -20.89 -2.87
CA GLN A 121 7.35 -19.66 -3.66
C GLN A 121 7.44 -19.99 -5.15
N GLU A 122 6.88 -19.09 -5.95
CA GLU A 122 7.07 -19.01 -7.39
C GLU A 122 6.99 -17.56 -7.82
N ARG A 123 7.43 -17.21 -9.03
CA ARG A 123 7.28 -15.83 -9.50
C ARG A 123 5.82 -15.51 -9.83
N TYR A 124 5.35 -14.37 -9.33
CA TYR A 124 4.04 -13.84 -9.74
C TYR A 124 4.13 -13.15 -11.11
N LYS A 125 3.32 -13.61 -12.06
CA LYS A 125 3.16 -13.00 -13.39
C LYS A 125 1.68 -12.91 -13.73
N LYS A 126 1.23 -11.74 -14.19
CA LYS A 126 -0.17 -11.52 -14.61
C LYS A 126 -0.55 -12.37 -15.80
N ASP A 127 0.38 -12.51 -16.74
CA ASP A 127 0.25 -13.41 -17.88
C ASP A 127 1.36 -14.45 -17.78
N PRO A 128 1.05 -15.68 -17.35
CA PRO A 128 2.03 -16.77 -17.27
C PRO A 128 2.58 -17.19 -18.64
N THR A 129 1.88 -16.88 -19.73
CA THR A 129 2.27 -17.29 -21.10
C THR A 129 3.26 -16.32 -21.74
N GLU A 130 3.33 -15.08 -21.25
CA GLU A 130 4.25 -14.07 -21.75
C GLU A 130 5.71 -14.45 -21.42
N ALA A 131 6.59 -14.49 -22.42
CA ALA A 131 8.00 -14.80 -22.20
C ALA A 131 8.70 -13.67 -21.44
N ASP A 132 9.65 -14.02 -20.58
CA ASP A 132 10.40 -13.02 -19.83
C ASP A 132 11.46 -12.33 -20.68
N PRO A 133 11.72 -11.04 -20.42
CA PRO A 133 12.72 -10.29 -21.16
C PRO A 133 14.10 -10.91 -20.94
N THR A 134 14.73 -11.38 -22.02
CA THR A 134 16.06 -12.00 -21.96
C THR A 134 17.15 -11.01 -21.58
N GLU A 135 16.93 -9.71 -21.82
CA GLU A 135 17.85 -8.62 -21.47
C GLU A 135 18.12 -8.49 -19.96
N TYR A 136 17.20 -8.93 -19.12
CA TYR A 136 17.32 -8.88 -17.65
C TYR A 136 17.59 -10.24 -17.02
N ASN A 137 17.91 -11.27 -17.81
CA ASN A 137 18.38 -12.56 -17.33
C ASN A 137 19.87 -12.50 -16.90
N ILE A 138 20.24 -11.43 -16.20
CA ILE A 138 21.63 -11.10 -15.81
C ILE A 138 22.07 -11.92 -14.59
N SER A 139 21.11 -12.37 -13.77
CA SER A 139 21.35 -13.23 -12.60
C SER A 139 20.62 -14.57 -12.73
N PRO A 140 21.00 -15.44 -13.68
CA PRO A 140 20.40 -16.77 -13.84
C PRO A 140 20.58 -17.66 -12.60
N TRP A 141 21.48 -17.29 -11.69
CA TRP A 141 21.77 -17.99 -10.45
C TRP A 141 20.56 -18.05 -9.51
N TYR A 142 19.83 -16.94 -9.37
CA TYR A 142 18.66 -16.87 -8.50
C TYR A 142 17.44 -17.54 -9.16
N ASN A 143 17.29 -17.39 -10.49
CA ASN A 143 16.24 -18.02 -11.29
C ASN A 143 14.83 -17.83 -10.67
N PHE A 144 14.50 -16.56 -10.39
CA PHE A 144 13.24 -16.12 -9.79
C PHE A 144 12.92 -16.79 -8.46
N ARG A 145 13.93 -16.91 -7.62
CA ARG A 145 13.80 -17.32 -6.21
C ARG A 145 14.42 -16.26 -5.32
N TRP A 146 13.88 -16.15 -4.12
CA TRP A 146 14.26 -15.18 -3.11
C TRP A 146 14.34 -15.87 -1.75
N ASP A 147 15.25 -15.44 -0.89
CA ASP A 147 15.09 -15.61 0.54
C ASP A 147 13.96 -14.66 1.00
N VAL A 148 12.85 -15.22 1.48
CA VAL A 148 11.65 -14.44 1.81
C VAL A 148 11.49 -14.34 3.31
N PRO A 149 11.51 -13.13 3.90
CA PRO A 149 11.09 -12.91 5.28
C PRO A 149 9.57 -13.10 5.35
N LEU A 150 9.14 -14.23 5.93
CA LEU A 150 7.75 -14.63 6.01
C LEU A 150 7.17 -14.21 7.36
N TRP A 151 6.45 -13.08 7.38
CA TRP A 151 5.63 -12.71 8.53
C TRP A 151 4.29 -13.43 8.45
N TYR A 152 3.90 -14.10 9.53
CA TYR A 152 2.65 -14.85 9.57
C TYR A 152 1.99 -14.78 10.94
N GLN A 153 0.67 -14.96 10.92
CA GLN A 153 -0.18 -15.00 12.10
C GLN A 153 -1.07 -16.25 12.02
N MET A 154 -1.19 -16.95 13.13
CA MET A 154 -2.08 -18.10 13.26
C MET A 154 -3.24 -17.72 14.17
N ASN A 155 -4.47 -17.78 13.67
CA ASN A 155 -5.67 -17.37 14.41
C ASN A 155 -5.50 -15.94 14.99
N ASP A 156 -5.58 -15.79 16.31
CA ASP A 156 -5.35 -14.55 17.06
C ASP A 156 -4.03 -14.52 17.85
N GLU A 157 -3.10 -15.44 17.56
CA GLU A 157 -1.77 -15.43 18.16
C GLU A 157 -0.95 -14.21 17.69
N PRO A 158 0.07 -13.79 18.47
CA PRO A 158 1.00 -12.75 18.03
C PRO A 158 1.68 -13.10 16.70
N GLU A 159 1.99 -12.05 15.94
CA GLU A 159 2.74 -12.14 14.68
C GLU A 159 4.10 -12.82 14.91
N LYS A 160 4.44 -13.75 14.02
CA LYS A 160 5.72 -14.45 13.98
C LYS A 160 6.41 -14.18 12.66
N MET A 161 7.73 -14.39 12.64
CA MET A 161 8.53 -14.27 11.43
C MET A 161 9.40 -15.52 11.27
N ASN A 162 9.48 -16.04 10.05
CA ASN A 162 10.40 -17.12 9.70
C ASN A 162 10.98 -16.88 8.30
N TRP A 163 12.03 -17.59 7.94
CA TRP A 163 12.64 -17.50 6.62
C TRP A 163 12.15 -18.62 5.71
N LEU A 164 11.60 -18.25 4.57
CA LEU A 164 11.43 -19.17 3.44
C LEU A 164 12.71 -19.09 2.61
N GLU A 165 13.61 -20.05 2.84
CA GLU A 165 14.90 -20.13 2.15
C GLU A 165 14.71 -20.32 0.63
N MET A 166 15.60 -19.71 -0.13
CA MET A 166 15.62 -19.77 -1.58
C MET A 166 15.61 -21.22 -2.07
N GLY A 167 14.58 -21.58 -2.84
CA GLY A 167 14.44 -22.90 -3.47
C GLY A 167 14.08 -24.05 -2.53
N LYS A 168 13.73 -23.78 -1.27
CA LYS A 168 13.29 -24.81 -0.32
C LYS A 168 11.88 -24.50 0.20
N PRO A 169 10.99 -25.50 0.26
CA PRO A 169 9.73 -25.34 1.00
C PRO A 169 9.99 -25.10 2.48
N LEU A 170 9.17 -24.25 3.10
CA LEU A 170 9.13 -24.07 4.54
C LEU A 170 7.96 -24.87 5.11
N TYR A 171 8.20 -25.65 6.17
CA TYR A 171 7.16 -26.40 6.87
C TYR A 171 6.87 -25.75 8.21
N ILE A 172 5.61 -25.42 8.45
CA ILE A 172 5.16 -24.77 9.68
C ILE A 172 4.24 -25.73 10.45
N PRO A 173 4.66 -26.25 11.61
CA PRO A 173 3.83 -27.14 12.42
C PRO A 173 2.61 -26.43 13.01
N ALA A 174 1.42 -26.98 12.81
CA ALA A 174 0.16 -26.51 13.37
C ALA A 174 -0.94 -27.56 13.16
N ASN A 175 -1.93 -27.63 14.05
CA ASN A 175 -3.14 -28.41 13.77
C ASN A 175 -3.92 -27.75 12.63
N THR A 176 -3.73 -28.24 11.40
CA THR A 176 -4.21 -27.54 10.20
C THR A 176 -5.73 -27.53 10.15
N ALA A 177 -6.43 -28.52 10.71
CA ALA A 177 -7.89 -28.57 10.75
C ALA A 177 -8.50 -27.40 11.52
N SER A 178 -7.88 -26.95 12.62
CA SER A 178 -8.38 -25.86 13.47
C SER A 178 -7.64 -24.53 13.31
N THR A 179 -6.57 -24.48 12.53
CA THR A 179 -5.70 -23.30 12.42
C THR A 179 -5.93 -22.56 11.11
N THR A 180 -6.19 -21.26 11.22
CA THR A 180 -6.15 -20.32 10.10
C THR A 180 -4.80 -19.63 10.10
N ILE A 181 -3.99 -19.84 9.06
CA ILE A 181 -2.72 -19.15 8.88
C ILE A 181 -2.88 -18.04 7.84
N VAL A 182 -2.41 -16.83 8.18
CA VAL A 182 -2.28 -15.71 7.25
C VAL A 182 -0.82 -15.32 7.19
N VAL A 183 -0.23 -15.35 6.00
CA VAL A 183 1.13 -14.87 5.72
C VAL A 183 1.11 -13.40 5.25
N ASN A 184 2.29 -12.81 5.11
CA ASN A 184 2.51 -11.38 4.81
C ASN A 184 1.69 -10.42 5.69
N VAL A 185 1.63 -10.71 7.01
CA VAL A 185 0.93 -9.85 7.96
C VAL A 185 1.47 -8.43 7.86
N ASP A 186 0.55 -7.46 7.90
CA ASP A 186 0.80 -6.03 7.75
C ASP A 186 1.44 -5.59 6.41
N ARG A 187 1.59 -6.50 5.44
CA ARG A 187 2.32 -6.30 4.18
C ARG A 187 3.75 -5.81 4.37
N TYR A 188 4.46 -6.34 5.37
CA TYR A 188 5.88 -6.03 5.52
C TYR A 188 6.72 -6.47 4.31
N GLY A 189 6.34 -7.57 3.67
CA GLY A 189 7.08 -8.15 2.55
C GLY A 189 6.56 -7.72 1.17
N PHE A 190 7.48 -7.57 0.22
CA PHE A 190 7.16 -7.28 -1.18
C PHE A 190 6.80 -8.56 -1.96
N TYR A 191 5.76 -9.25 -1.53
CA TYR A 191 5.26 -10.46 -2.17
C TYR A 191 3.74 -10.58 -2.06
N ARG A 192 3.15 -11.43 -2.89
CA ARG A 192 1.72 -11.77 -2.84
C ARG A 192 1.54 -13.09 -2.12
N GLN A 193 0.37 -13.28 -1.49
CA GLN A 193 0.00 -14.55 -0.86
C GLN A 193 -1.07 -15.31 -1.65
N ASN A 194 -1.03 -16.63 -1.56
CA ASN A 194 -2.05 -17.54 -2.05
C ASN A 194 -2.21 -18.71 -1.07
N TYR A 195 -3.41 -19.29 -1.06
CA TYR A 195 -3.74 -20.46 -0.24
C TYR A 195 -4.46 -21.49 -1.11
N ASP A 196 -4.49 -22.73 -0.65
CA ASP A 196 -5.46 -23.70 -1.15
C ASP A 196 -6.91 -23.29 -0.82
N LEU A 197 -7.88 -23.96 -1.42
CA LEU A 197 -9.30 -23.64 -1.25
C LEU A 197 -9.71 -23.66 0.23
N GLU A 198 -9.26 -24.68 0.98
CA GLU A 198 -9.55 -24.80 2.41
C GLU A 198 -8.97 -23.64 3.23
N GLY A 199 -7.74 -23.21 2.92
CA GLY A 199 -7.11 -22.05 3.54
C GLY A 199 -7.91 -20.76 3.29
N TRP A 200 -8.32 -20.51 2.05
CA TRP A 200 -9.16 -19.35 1.72
C TRP A 200 -10.52 -19.39 2.42
N GLU A 201 -11.16 -20.56 2.51
CA GLU A 201 -12.42 -20.72 3.25
C GLU A 201 -12.27 -20.43 4.74
N LYS A 202 -11.17 -20.89 5.36
CA LYS A 202 -10.86 -20.60 6.77
C LYS A 202 -10.64 -19.11 7.00
N ILE A 203 -9.88 -18.46 6.13
CA ILE A 203 -9.68 -17.01 6.17
C ILE A 203 -11.02 -16.28 6.04
N GLY A 204 -11.87 -16.68 5.10
CA GLY A 204 -13.22 -16.10 4.92
C GLY A 204 -14.08 -16.24 6.19
N LYS A 205 -14.07 -17.41 6.83
CA LYS A 205 -14.76 -17.65 8.11
C LYS A 205 -14.22 -16.76 9.22
N GLN A 206 -12.90 -16.64 9.36
CA GLN A 206 -12.25 -15.79 10.36
C GLN A 206 -12.63 -14.31 10.16
N LEU A 207 -12.66 -13.82 8.92
CA LEU A 207 -13.05 -12.45 8.60
C LEU A 207 -14.52 -12.17 8.97
N LEU A 208 -15.43 -13.12 8.70
CA LEU A 208 -16.84 -12.99 9.08
C LEU A 208 -17.03 -13.03 10.61
N GLN A 209 -16.30 -13.88 11.33
CA GLN A 209 -16.45 -14.05 12.76
C GLN A 209 -15.78 -12.93 13.57
N LYS A 210 -14.53 -12.61 13.23
CA LYS A 210 -13.71 -11.63 13.96
C LYS A 210 -12.58 -11.13 13.08
N HIS A 211 -12.87 -10.28 12.10
CA HIS A 211 -11.87 -9.67 11.21
C HIS A 211 -10.84 -8.80 11.96
N THR A 212 -11.19 -8.26 13.13
CA THR A 212 -10.32 -7.36 13.91
C THR A 212 -9.11 -8.04 14.54
N VAL A 213 -8.99 -9.38 14.48
CA VAL A 213 -7.73 -10.08 14.85
C VAL A 213 -6.59 -9.74 13.89
N TYR A 214 -6.93 -9.38 12.65
CA TYR A 214 -5.99 -8.92 11.65
C TYR A 214 -6.02 -7.40 11.59
N SER A 215 -4.88 -6.77 11.38
CA SER A 215 -4.79 -5.34 11.13
C SER A 215 -5.54 -4.92 9.85
N LEU A 216 -5.84 -3.63 9.71
CA LEU A 216 -6.45 -3.10 8.47
C LEU A 216 -5.58 -3.39 7.23
N ARG A 217 -4.26 -3.29 7.35
CA ARG A 217 -3.32 -3.60 6.27
C ARG A 217 -3.39 -5.07 5.87
N THR A 218 -3.43 -5.98 6.84
CA THR A 218 -3.56 -7.42 6.59
C THR A 218 -4.88 -7.76 5.92
N ARG A 219 -6.00 -7.18 6.38
CA ARG A 219 -7.33 -7.39 5.76
C ARG A 219 -7.37 -6.89 4.31
N ASN A 220 -6.81 -5.70 4.05
CA ASN A 220 -6.63 -5.21 2.69
C ASN A 220 -5.72 -6.14 1.87
N ALA A 221 -4.70 -6.72 2.51
CA ALA A 221 -3.76 -7.60 1.85
C ALA A 221 -4.42 -8.86 1.32
N ILE A 222 -5.16 -9.55 2.20
CA ILE A 222 -5.93 -10.75 1.92
C ILE A 222 -6.82 -10.55 0.69
N ILE A 223 -7.63 -9.48 0.67
CA ILE A 223 -8.55 -9.22 -0.43
C ILE A 223 -7.79 -8.92 -1.73
N SER A 224 -6.83 -8.00 -1.69
CA SER A 224 -6.08 -7.61 -2.89
C SER A 224 -5.27 -8.78 -3.47
N ASP A 225 -4.79 -9.69 -2.64
CA ASP A 225 -4.02 -10.86 -3.06
C ASP A 225 -4.92 -11.99 -3.57
N ALA A 226 -6.11 -12.19 -3.00
CA ALA A 226 -7.09 -13.13 -3.53
C ALA A 226 -7.51 -12.78 -4.97
N PHE A 227 -7.81 -11.51 -5.25
CA PHE A 227 -8.08 -11.06 -6.62
C PHE A 227 -6.85 -11.17 -7.53
N ALA A 228 -5.65 -10.95 -7.00
CA ALA A 228 -4.42 -11.14 -7.76
C ALA A 228 -4.17 -12.61 -8.11
N ALA A 229 -4.51 -13.55 -7.21
CA ALA A 229 -4.43 -14.98 -7.43
C ALA A 229 -5.50 -15.47 -8.42
N ALA A 230 -6.73 -14.95 -8.31
CA ALA A 230 -7.82 -15.24 -9.25
C ALA A 230 -7.49 -14.78 -10.68
N LEU A 231 -6.82 -13.63 -10.81
CA LEU A 231 -6.39 -13.11 -12.11
C LEU A 231 -5.42 -14.04 -12.86
N VAL A 232 -4.69 -14.89 -12.15
CA VAL A 232 -3.66 -15.78 -12.70
C VAL A 232 -4.05 -17.25 -12.57
N ASP A 233 -5.36 -17.51 -12.49
CA ASP A 233 -5.96 -18.84 -12.42
C ASP A 233 -5.45 -19.74 -11.27
N ARG A 234 -5.00 -19.12 -10.16
CA ARG A 234 -4.59 -19.85 -8.94
C ARG A 234 -5.77 -20.18 -8.04
N ILE A 235 -6.85 -19.40 -8.13
CA ILE A 235 -8.14 -19.66 -7.49
C ILE A 235 -9.28 -19.22 -8.40
N GLU A 236 -10.50 -19.68 -8.12
CA GLU A 236 -11.69 -19.16 -8.79
C GLU A 236 -12.04 -17.75 -8.29
N TYR A 237 -12.59 -16.91 -9.17
CA TYR A 237 -13.13 -15.60 -8.78
C TYR A 237 -14.21 -15.72 -7.70
N MET A 238 -14.98 -16.80 -7.67
CA MET A 238 -15.97 -17.04 -6.63
C MET A 238 -15.35 -17.11 -5.24
N THR A 239 -14.18 -17.75 -5.08
CA THR A 239 -13.43 -17.76 -3.82
C THR A 239 -13.04 -16.35 -3.39
N ALA A 240 -12.55 -15.52 -4.30
CA ALA A 240 -12.18 -14.13 -4.01
C ALA A 240 -13.41 -13.25 -3.68
N LEU A 241 -14.51 -13.43 -4.39
CA LEU A 241 -15.78 -12.71 -4.16
C LEU A 241 -16.41 -13.09 -2.82
N ASP A 242 -16.28 -14.35 -2.41
CA ASP A 242 -16.77 -14.83 -1.13
C ASP A 242 -16.08 -14.16 0.06
N LEU A 243 -14.80 -13.80 -0.08
CA LEU A 243 -14.11 -12.99 0.92
C LEU A 243 -14.69 -11.58 1.04
N LEU A 244 -15.45 -11.06 0.07
CA LEU A 244 -16.08 -9.74 0.21
C LEU A 244 -17.32 -9.74 1.11
N LYS A 245 -17.83 -10.92 1.50
CA LYS A 245 -19.03 -11.05 2.35
C LYS A 245 -18.85 -10.36 3.71
N TYR A 246 -17.63 -10.30 4.28
CA TYR A 246 -17.40 -9.62 5.57
C TYR A 246 -17.36 -8.08 5.48
N LEU A 247 -17.32 -7.49 4.27
CA LEU A 247 -17.17 -6.03 4.12
C LEU A 247 -18.29 -5.23 4.79
N LYS A 248 -19.46 -5.85 5.00
CA LYS A 248 -20.53 -5.25 5.80
C LYS A 248 -20.09 -5.00 7.26
N GLU A 249 -19.44 -5.99 7.87
CA GLU A 249 -18.91 -5.88 9.23
C GLU A 249 -17.72 -4.92 9.30
N GLU A 250 -16.87 -4.92 8.28
CA GLU A 250 -15.77 -3.95 8.14
C GLU A 250 -16.30 -2.52 8.07
N ALA A 251 -17.36 -2.27 7.28
CA ALA A 251 -17.94 -0.94 7.14
C ALA A 251 -18.50 -0.41 8.47
N ILE A 252 -19.16 -1.28 9.25
CA ILE A 252 -19.67 -0.93 10.59
C ILE A 252 -18.50 -0.61 11.52
N TYR A 253 -17.48 -1.47 11.55
CA TYR A 253 -16.28 -1.27 12.36
C TYR A 253 -15.56 0.04 11.99
N MET A 254 -15.25 0.26 10.71
CA MET A 254 -14.56 1.45 10.22
C MET A 254 -15.34 2.73 10.51
N ARG A 255 -16.67 2.72 10.34
CA ARG A 255 -17.52 3.85 10.72
C ARG A 255 -17.40 4.16 12.22
N SER A 256 -17.41 3.14 13.09
CA SER A 256 -17.28 3.34 14.53
C SER A 256 -15.94 3.98 14.93
N VAL A 257 -14.84 3.51 14.32
CA VAL A 257 -13.49 4.06 14.52
C VAL A 257 -13.42 5.51 14.04
N LEU A 258 -13.89 5.78 12.81
CA LEU A 258 -13.86 7.13 12.24
C LEU A 258 -14.71 8.11 13.07
N LEU A 259 -15.90 7.70 13.53
CA LEU A 259 -16.75 8.54 14.38
C LEU A 259 -16.09 8.91 15.71
N SER A 260 -15.29 8.01 16.29
CA SER A 260 -14.57 8.29 17.54
C SER A 260 -13.46 9.35 17.39
N ILE A 261 -12.94 9.54 16.18
CA ILE A 261 -11.82 10.44 15.89
C ILE A 261 -12.33 11.75 15.27
N TYR A 262 -13.40 11.67 14.49
CA TYR A 262 -13.98 12.81 13.78
C TYR A 262 -14.51 13.88 14.75
N LYS A 263 -14.18 15.13 14.43
CA LYS A 263 -14.65 16.32 15.14
C LYS A 263 -15.10 17.36 14.12
N LYS A 264 -16.25 18.00 14.36
CA LYS A 264 -16.78 19.05 13.47
C LYS A 264 -15.84 20.24 13.38
N GLU A 265 -15.15 20.52 14.48
CA GLU A 265 -14.16 21.59 14.64
C GLU A 265 -13.00 21.47 13.65
N PHE A 266 -12.74 20.28 13.08
CA PHE A 266 -11.73 20.11 12.04
C PHE A 266 -11.97 21.01 10.83
N PHE A 267 -13.22 21.30 10.48
CA PHE A 267 -13.53 22.23 9.39
C PHE A 267 -13.04 23.66 9.69
N ASP A 268 -13.21 24.12 10.92
CA ASP A 268 -12.77 25.44 11.37
C ASP A 268 -11.26 25.52 11.56
N GLU A 269 -10.65 24.45 12.09
CA GLU A 269 -9.19 24.33 12.22
C GLU A 269 -8.50 24.32 10.86
N LEU A 270 -8.98 23.52 9.91
CA LEU A 270 -8.48 23.52 8.53
C LEU A 270 -8.65 24.91 7.90
N SER A 271 -9.81 25.54 8.09
CA SER A 271 -10.04 26.88 7.54
C SER A 271 -9.04 27.91 8.06
N ARG A 272 -8.64 27.81 9.33
CA ARG A 272 -7.66 28.73 9.96
C ARG A 272 -6.20 28.39 9.63
N ASN A 273 -5.84 27.12 9.64
CA ASN A 273 -4.43 26.70 9.68
C ASN A 273 -3.90 26.15 8.34
N HIS A 274 -4.72 26.03 7.30
CA HIS A 274 -4.31 25.38 6.05
C HIS A 274 -3.13 26.00 5.29
N THR A 275 -2.76 27.24 5.59
CA THR A 275 -1.62 27.94 4.97
C THR A 275 -0.35 27.89 5.81
N ASP A 276 -0.39 27.28 6.99
CA ASP A 276 0.74 27.18 7.91
C ASP A 276 1.33 25.76 7.85
N ASP A 277 2.52 25.66 7.26
CA ASP A 277 3.21 24.38 7.03
C ASP A 277 3.51 23.61 8.31
N ARG A 278 3.54 24.27 9.48
CA ARG A 278 3.69 23.59 10.78
C ARG A 278 2.54 22.62 11.05
N PHE A 279 1.37 22.89 10.49
CA PHE A 279 0.19 22.04 10.60
C PHE A 279 0.01 21.11 9.41
N PHE A 280 0.97 21.00 8.48
CA PHE A 280 0.80 20.23 7.24
C PHE A 280 0.31 18.80 7.50
N PHE A 281 0.99 18.04 8.35
CA PHE A 281 0.63 16.64 8.63
C PHE A 281 -0.69 16.52 9.40
N ASP A 282 -0.91 17.40 10.37
CA ASP A 282 -2.13 17.43 11.17
C ASP A 282 -3.36 17.79 10.31
N ASN A 283 -3.23 18.82 9.46
CA ASN A 283 -4.25 19.19 8.48
C ASN A 283 -4.49 18.06 7.49
N LYS A 284 -3.42 17.39 7.02
CA LYS A 284 -3.56 16.27 6.10
C LYS A 284 -4.34 15.12 6.76
N LEU A 285 -4.03 14.76 8.00
CA LEU A 285 -4.77 13.75 8.74
C LEU A 285 -6.25 14.13 8.92
N LYS A 286 -6.54 15.37 9.31
CA LYS A 286 -7.91 15.88 9.45
C LYS A 286 -8.69 15.81 8.15
N MET A 287 -8.06 16.17 7.03
CA MET A 287 -8.66 16.03 5.70
C MET A 287 -9.04 14.58 5.39
N GLU A 288 -8.12 13.64 5.60
CA GLU A 288 -8.37 12.22 5.33
C GLU A 288 -9.49 11.67 6.22
N ILE A 289 -9.55 12.07 7.50
CA ILE A 289 -10.63 11.68 8.40
C ILE A 289 -11.99 12.23 7.92
N ILE A 290 -12.05 13.52 7.56
CA ILE A 290 -13.27 14.15 7.04
C ILE A 290 -13.72 13.44 5.76
N GLU A 291 -12.80 13.20 4.82
CA GLU A 291 -13.10 12.53 3.56
C GLU A 291 -13.61 11.10 3.78
N ALA A 292 -12.92 10.33 4.62
CA ALA A 292 -13.31 8.97 4.97
C ALA A 292 -14.71 8.94 5.61
N ILE A 293 -14.99 9.75 6.63
CA ILE A 293 -16.29 9.71 7.31
C ILE A 293 -17.43 10.20 6.40
N CYS A 294 -17.23 11.27 5.62
CA CYS A 294 -18.22 11.74 4.67
C CYS A 294 -18.51 10.70 3.58
N SER A 295 -17.50 9.95 3.11
CA SER A 295 -17.66 8.89 2.12
C SER A 295 -18.54 7.73 2.61
N THR A 296 -18.65 7.53 3.94
CA THR A 296 -19.55 6.53 4.54
C THR A 296 -21.04 6.94 4.49
N GLY A 297 -21.34 8.17 4.05
CA GLY A 297 -22.69 8.72 4.07
C GLY A 297 -23.09 9.39 5.39
N GLU A 298 -22.12 9.66 6.28
CA GLU A 298 -22.40 10.26 7.59
C GLU A 298 -22.95 11.69 7.45
N THR A 299 -24.21 11.87 7.88
CA THR A 299 -24.94 13.12 7.67
C THR A 299 -24.31 14.29 8.41
N SER A 300 -23.74 14.04 9.61
CA SER A 300 -23.10 15.11 10.37
C SER A 300 -21.91 15.74 9.66
N CYS A 301 -21.20 14.98 8.83
CA CYS A 301 -20.09 15.46 8.01
C CYS A 301 -20.58 16.14 6.73
N ILE A 302 -21.49 15.48 6.02
CA ILE A 302 -22.07 15.98 4.76
C ILE A 302 -22.77 17.33 4.97
N ASP A 303 -23.50 17.48 6.07
CA ASP A 303 -24.24 18.70 6.39
C ASP A 303 -23.30 19.89 6.68
N GLU A 304 -22.10 19.67 7.23
CA GLU A 304 -21.10 20.76 7.40
C GLU A 304 -20.56 21.23 6.05
N TYR A 305 -20.27 20.32 5.10
CA TYR A 305 -19.91 20.73 3.73
C TYR A 305 -21.07 21.46 3.03
N ALA A 306 -22.30 20.97 3.17
CA ALA A 306 -23.47 21.60 2.56
C ALA A 306 -23.74 23.00 3.15
N LYS A 307 -23.55 23.17 4.46
CA LYS A 307 -23.62 24.47 5.15
C LYS A 307 -22.55 25.42 4.63
N LEU A 308 -21.30 24.96 4.51
CA LEU A 308 -20.19 25.75 3.98
C LEU A 308 -20.46 26.19 2.53
N PHE A 309 -20.98 25.30 1.69
CA PHE A 309 -21.37 25.63 0.32
C PHE A 309 -22.50 26.66 0.29
N LYS A 310 -23.54 26.47 1.10
CA LYS A 310 -24.68 27.40 1.16
C LYS A 310 -24.20 28.80 1.53
N GLN A 311 -23.36 28.91 2.56
CA GLN A 311 -22.87 30.18 3.08
C GLN A 311 -21.89 30.86 2.12
N GLU A 312 -20.85 30.14 1.67
CA GLU A 312 -19.73 30.75 0.94
C GLU A 312 -19.91 30.78 -0.57
N VAL A 313 -20.73 29.88 -1.13
CA VAL A 313 -20.87 29.74 -2.59
C VAL A 313 -22.26 30.13 -3.05
N HIS A 314 -23.31 29.61 -2.42
CA HIS A 314 -24.67 29.83 -2.86
C HIS A 314 -25.19 31.23 -2.50
N VAL A 315 -25.00 31.67 -1.25
CA VAL A 315 -25.53 32.96 -0.78
C VAL A 315 -24.62 34.14 -1.16
N LYS A 316 -23.32 34.07 -0.85
CA LYS A 316 -22.39 35.20 -1.04
C LYS A 316 -22.14 35.57 -2.49
N CYS A 317 -22.04 34.59 -3.38
CA CYS A 317 -21.73 34.85 -4.78
C CYS A 317 -23.01 35.00 -5.61
N LYS A 318 -23.31 36.22 -6.06
CA LYS A 318 -24.43 36.51 -6.97
C LYS A 318 -24.12 36.09 -8.43
N GLU A 319 -25.11 36.16 -9.30
CA GLU A 319 -24.94 35.90 -10.74
C GLU A 319 -24.04 37.00 -11.36
N GLY A 320 -23.10 36.62 -12.23
CA GLY A 320 -22.11 37.54 -12.83
C GLY A 320 -20.82 37.79 -12.03
N MET A 321 -20.75 37.45 -10.75
CA MET A 321 -19.51 37.57 -9.96
C MET A 321 -18.52 36.43 -10.25
N ARG A 322 -17.21 36.73 -10.29
CA ARG A 322 -16.19 35.67 -10.40
C ARG A 322 -16.09 34.92 -9.07
N ALA A 323 -15.88 33.60 -9.14
CA ALA A 323 -15.73 32.78 -7.94
C ALA A 323 -14.56 33.26 -7.05
N SER A 324 -13.48 33.76 -7.66
CA SER A 324 -12.33 34.33 -6.97
C SER A 324 -12.65 35.58 -6.13
N GLU A 325 -13.73 36.29 -6.43
CA GLU A 325 -14.09 37.56 -5.76
C GLU A 325 -14.99 37.34 -4.55
N CYS A 326 -15.74 36.23 -4.51
CA CYS A 326 -16.84 36.06 -3.58
C CYS A 326 -16.80 34.74 -2.80
N VAL A 327 -16.07 33.71 -3.27
CA VAL A 327 -15.95 32.43 -2.56
C VAL A 327 -14.77 32.47 -1.59
N LYS A 328 -15.04 32.31 -0.30
CA LYS A 328 -14.00 32.23 0.75
C LYS A 328 -14.00 30.84 1.41
N VAL A 329 -13.78 29.81 0.59
CA VAL A 329 -13.60 28.43 1.08
C VAL A 329 -12.10 28.08 1.08
N ALA A 330 -11.60 27.62 2.23
CA ALA A 330 -10.22 27.17 2.40
C ALA A 330 -9.89 26.03 1.43
N ALA A 331 -8.68 26.04 0.86
CA ALA A 331 -8.30 25.12 -0.21
C ALA A 331 -8.55 23.63 0.10
N PRO A 332 -8.20 23.12 1.30
CA PRO A 332 -8.49 21.74 1.70
C PRO A 332 -9.95 21.31 1.63
N LEU A 333 -10.89 22.24 1.84
CA LEU A 333 -12.31 21.94 1.96
C LEU A 333 -13.08 22.14 0.66
N ARG A 334 -12.46 22.75 -0.37
CA ARG A 334 -13.16 23.12 -1.61
C ARG A 334 -13.80 21.94 -2.30
N ALA A 335 -13.04 20.87 -2.54
CA ALA A 335 -13.53 19.70 -3.28
C ALA A 335 -14.78 19.11 -2.62
N GLY A 336 -14.72 18.83 -1.31
CA GLY A 336 -15.87 18.33 -0.55
C GLY A 336 -17.04 19.33 -0.53
N THR A 337 -16.77 20.62 -0.37
CA THR A 337 -17.80 21.68 -0.34
C THR A 337 -18.61 21.70 -1.64
N TYR A 338 -17.94 21.66 -2.79
CA TYR A 338 -18.61 21.62 -4.08
C TYR A 338 -19.32 20.28 -4.32
N CYS A 339 -18.65 19.16 -4.04
CA CYS A 339 -19.21 17.82 -4.26
C CYS A 339 -20.50 17.59 -3.44
N TYR A 340 -20.39 17.68 -2.11
CA TYR A 340 -21.50 17.41 -1.21
C TYR A 340 -22.54 18.55 -1.21
N GLY A 341 -22.11 19.80 -1.40
CA GLY A 341 -23.01 20.95 -1.48
C GLY A 341 -23.92 20.89 -2.70
N VAL A 342 -23.39 20.55 -3.88
CA VAL A 342 -24.19 20.36 -5.10
C VAL A 342 -25.12 19.15 -4.94
N HIS A 343 -24.60 18.03 -4.45
CA HIS A 343 -25.41 16.83 -4.21
C HIS A 343 -26.61 17.11 -3.29
N ARG A 344 -26.44 17.93 -2.24
CA ARG A 344 -27.48 18.19 -1.25
C ARG A 344 -28.48 19.28 -1.64
N ILE A 345 -28.05 20.30 -2.39
CA ILE A 345 -28.91 21.42 -2.82
C ILE A 345 -29.59 21.14 -4.17
N GLY A 346 -29.02 20.24 -4.97
CA GLY A 346 -29.61 19.78 -6.22
C GLY A 346 -29.40 20.72 -7.41
N GLU A 347 -30.33 20.69 -8.35
CA GLU A 347 -30.17 21.24 -9.70
C GLU A 347 -29.83 22.74 -9.73
N ALA A 348 -30.41 23.54 -8.81
CA ALA A 348 -30.12 24.97 -8.70
C ALA A 348 -28.65 25.25 -8.32
N ALA A 349 -28.04 24.42 -7.48
CA ALA A 349 -26.62 24.53 -7.15
C ALA A 349 -25.74 24.04 -8.31
N SER A 350 -26.12 22.93 -8.96
CA SER A 350 -25.42 22.39 -10.13
C SER A 350 -25.33 23.42 -11.26
N ASN A 351 -26.47 24.01 -11.66
CA ASN A 351 -26.53 25.04 -12.69
C ASN A 351 -25.67 26.27 -12.35
N LYS A 352 -25.63 26.66 -11.07
CA LYS A 352 -24.82 27.78 -10.58
C LYS A 352 -23.32 27.49 -10.64
N VAL A 353 -22.90 26.26 -10.39
CA VAL A 353 -21.49 25.84 -10.50
C VAL A 353 -21.08 25.71 -11.98
N THR A 354 -21.89 25.06 -12.81
CA THR A 354 -21.61 24.84 -14.24
C THR A 354 -21.48 26.15 -15.03
N LYS A 355 -22.37 27.12 -14.78
CA LYS A 355 -22.26 28.47 -15.39
C LYS A 355 -20.95 29.17 -15.03
N ARG A 356 -20.30 28.83 -13.91
CA ARG A 356 -19.05 29.48 -13.47
C ARG A 356 -17.81 28.82 -14.06
N THR A 357 -17.82 27.51 -14.25
CA THR A 357 -16.74 26.81 -14.95
C THR A 357 -16.74 27.12 -16.45
N SER A 358 -17.91 27.33 -17.07
CA SER A 358 -17.98 27.73 -18.48
C SER A 358 -17.43 29.15 -18.75
N ILE A 359 -17.67 30.09 -17.84
CA ILE A 359 -17.11 31.47 -17.91
C ILE A 359 -15.59 31.45 -17.78
N ALA A 360 -15.02 30.54 -16.98
CA ALA A 360 -13.57 30.41 -16.85
C ALA A 360 -12.90 29.90 -18.15
N GLN A 361 -13.59 29.07 -18.95
CA GLN A 361 -13.06 28.56 -20.22
C GLN A 361 -13.13 29.59 -21.36
N THR A 362 -14.09 30.53 -21.32
CA THR A 362 -14.23 31.55 -22.37
C THR A 362 -13.20 32.68 -22.24
N MET A 363 -12.49 32.79 -21.11
CA MET A 363 -11.46 33.81 -20.87
C MET A 363 -10.02 33.27 -20.99
N SER A 364 -9.84 32.03 -21.48
CA SER A 364 -8.53 31.40 -21.77
C SER A 364 -8.21 31.31 -23.28
N LYS A 365 -8.91 32.10 -24.09
CA LYS A 365 -8.50 32.47 -25.46
C LYS A 365 -8.21 33.96 -25.45
#